data_AF-A0A422PKH6-F1
#
_entry.id   AF-A0A422PKH6-F1
#
_cell.length_a   1.000
_cell.length_b   1.000
_cell.length_c   1.000
_cell.angle_alpha   90.00
_cell.angle_beta   90.00
_cell.angle_gamma   90.00
#
_symmetry.space_group_name_H-M   'P 1'
#
loop_
_entity.id
_entity.type
_entity.pdbx_description
1 polymer ?
#
loop_
_entity_poly.entity_id
_entity_poly.type
_entity_poly.pdbx_seq_one_letter_code
_entity_poly.pdbx_strand_id
1 'polypeptide(L)'
;MGRPRSAPHAVGLDANKPQPPRRVATAGGRHAVLQDASQDEVAFYAQRLAEIAAQHAKLEREFQQRGTANRRGIRKMHDENTHLRTIRAGTSDVTAAELDQLEQCKFVERRRLNRLTHQLEKLQDGIREAEELRRLDAAFRSAPSLEAVSGNRSVVLRIQKLEKLLDEMMSEQQCINNIRNMYTKLLEELREEEAGRESRVAVMEREIDTRQRQYEKLVVMFHNVTADHQVAQAALEEFKDKFQKTRRLKDKALGERRQRVEQALKETQELELREVKLQQGIEEEQQRIEDAETERQVILHRRKRAVSVAERLSTAQPDSHWQGGDNDGLLQTIGGSPEDEERLRAYEESLRKMMRVTESSTVDELVTNFELEYAARLQLQNQLREEKENLEQLSAEVQRLKEAEAKEKLCGVGQPPVSSCLREELLTCIAEASKKREEAMQEGMGLQRLFAELLRRVDVLAAATAMYRPEVRVPPTTADKLQTNLRIIGRKILSLADEAVSCDNGPISTESMLVVVPSSNTRIALPPPGAAGSTLDGGSNAVVSGGASEPGTSSDGIVPSSEPLEIRSSICSSVSSGEEDSQSCDRGVTLNDNEDPLTRDQIKRLAAVVLRREARRRQHEKRRQGRG
;
A
#
# COMPACT_ATOMS: atom_id res chain seq x y z
N MET A 1 -33.14 -5.60 -44.91
CA MET A 1 -32.89 -5.82 -46.35
C MET A 1 -31.80 -6.88 -46.48
N GLY A 2 -31.91 -7.82 -47.43
CA GLY A 2 -30.89 -8.86 -47.68
C GLY A 2 -31.15 -10.21 -47.00
N ARG A 3 -31.62 -11.19 -47.78
CA ARG A 3 -31.66 -12.64 -47.47
C ARG A 3 -30.88 -13.38 -48.60
N PRO A 4 -30.65 -14.71 -48.56
CA PRO A 4 -29.29 -15.24 -48.66
C PRO A 4 -29.04 -16.07 -49.94
N ARG A 5 -27.82 -16.62 -50.06
CA ARG A 5 -27.49 -17.75 -50.95
C ARG A 5 -26.90 -18.93 -50.18
N SER A 6 -26.84 -20.07 -50.85
CA SER A 6 -26.95 -21.40 -50.26
C SER A 6 -25.89 -22.39 -50.76
N ALA A 7 -25.84 -23.54 -50.08
CA ALA A 7 -25.17 -24.81 -50.42
C ALA A 7 -23.65 -24.93 -50.14
N PRO A 8 -23.23 -26.09 -49.59
CA PRO A 8 -21.92 -26.70 -49.83
C PRO A 8 -22.01 -27.94 -50.74
N HIS A 9 -20.84 -28.39 -51.21
CA HIS A 9 -20.63 -29.36 -52.28
C HIS A 9 -20.83 -30.84 -51.89
N ALA A 10 -20.97 -31.68 -52.92
CA ALA A 10 -20.78 -33.12 -52.87
C ALA A 10 -19.72 -33.57 -53.90
N VAL A 11 -18.71 -34.32 -53.43
CA VAL A 11 -17.74 -35.19 -54.15
C VAL A 11 -17.21 -36.17 -53.07
N GLY A 12 -17.00 -37.47 -53.25
CA GLY A 12 -17.29 -38.40 -54.35
C GLY A 12 -16.45 -39.69 -54.19
N LEU A 13 -16.92 -40.83 -54.72
CA LEU A 13 -16.18 -42.09 -54.96
C LEU A 13 -15.76 -42.91 -53.69
N ASP A 14 -15.68 -44.25 -53.68
CA ASP A 14 -16.04 -45.24 -54.72
C ASP A 14 -16.39 -46.66 -54.17
N ALA A 15 -16.94 -47.48 -55.06
CA ALA A 15 -16.90 -48.95 -55.12
C ALA A 15 -17.27 -49.85 -53.91
N ASN A 16 -18.50 -50.42 -53.94
CA ASN A 16 -18.64 -51.90 -53.98
C ASN A 16 -19.98 -52.35 -54.59
N LYS A 17 -19.95 -53.38 -55.46
CA LYS A 17 -21.14 -53.94 -56.15
C LYS A 17 -21.65 -55.21 -55.43
N PRO A 18 -22.94 -55.51 -55.54
CA PRO A 18 -23.30 -56.68 -56.35
C PRO A 18 -24.45 -56.42 -57.35
N GLN A 19 -24.57 -57.29 -58.36
CA GLN A 19 -25.57 -57.23 -59.44
C GLN A 19 -26.95 -57.72 -59.00
N PRO A 20 -28.02 -57.18 -59.63
CA PRO A 20 -29.16 -57.98 -60.07
C PRO A 20 -29.41 -57.83 -61.60
N PRO A 21 -30.23 -58.71 -62.21
CA PRO A 21 -30.17 -58.96 -63.65
C PRO A 21 -30.89 -57.94 -64.54
N ARG A 22 -30.36 -57.75 -65.76
CA ARG A 22 -31.03 -57.05 -66.87
C ARG A 22 -32.31 -57.78 -67.29
N ARG A 23 -33.41 -57.01 -67.45
CA ARG A 23 -34.28 -57.08 -68.64
C ARG A 23 -35.23 -55.88 -68.68
N VAL A 24 -34.97 -54.96 -69.62
CA VAL A 24 -36.01 -54.17 -70.27
C VAL A 24 -35.75 -54.28 -71.77
N ALA A 25 -36.74 -54.74 -72.50
CA ALA A 25 -36.81 -54.62 -73.95
C ALA A 25 -37.97 -53.67 -74.26
N THR A 26 -37.83 -52.85 -75.31
CA THR A 26 -38.94 -52.45 -76.19
C THR A 26 -38.42 -51.61 -77.33
N ALA A 27 -38.70 -52.04 -78.57
CA ALA A 27 -39.53 -51.30 -79.52
C ALA A 27 -39.47 -51.98 -80.90
N GLY A 28 -40.61 -52.40 -81.45
CA GLY A 28 -40.65 -52.90 -82.82
C GLY A 28 -41.90 -53.68 -83.20
N GLY A 29 -42.82 -53.02 -83.92
CA GLY A 29 -43.59 -53.69 -84.98
C GLY A 29 -44.91 -54.39 -84.61
N ARG A 30 -45.99 -53.59 -84.65
CA ARG A 30 -47.35 -53.95 -85.12
C ARG A 30 -47.54 -55.36 -85.73
N HIS A 31 -48.55 -56.10 -85.26
CA HIS A 31 -49.72 -56.47 -86.07
C HIS A 31 -50.87 -56.97 -85.20
N ALA A 32 -52.10 -56.77 -85.64
CA ALA A 32 -53.31 -57.16 -84.92
C ALA A 32 -53.77 -58.58 -85.29
N VAL A 33 -54.01 -59.42 -84.28
CA VAL A 33 -54.84 -60.63 -84.35
C VAL A 33 -55.58 -60.74 -83.00
N LEU A 34 -56.89 -61.00 -83.02
CA LEU A 34 -57.63 -61.37 -81.80
C LEU A 34 -57.18 -62.75 -81.32
N GLN A 35 -56.72 -62.86 -80.07
CA GLN A 35 -56.75 -64.10 -79.29
C GLN A 35 -56.69 -63.78 -77.79
N ASP A 36 -57.26 -64.67 -77.00
CA ASP A 36 -57.69 -64.46 -75.61
C ASP A 36 -56.66 -63.79 -74.69
N ALA A 37 -57.08 -62.71 -74.02
CA ALA A 37 -56.28 -62.06 -72.98
C ALA A 37 -56.15 -62.98 -71.76
N SER A 38 -54.94 -63.49 -71.52
CA SER A 38 -54.61 -64.23 -70.32
C SER A 38 -54.82 -63.35 -69.07
N GLN A 39 -55.39 -63.95 -68.02
CA GLN A 39 -55.82 -63.24 -66.80
C GLN A 39 -54.67 -62.48 -66.11
N ASP A 40 -53.41 -62.87 -66.34
CA ASP A 40 -52.21 -62.26 -65.77
C ASP A 40 -51.96 -60.81 -66.21
N GLU A 41 -52.24 -60.42 -67.46
CA GLU A 41 -52.01 -59.02 -67.87
C GLU A 41 -53.00 -58.07 -67.18
N VAL A 42 -54.25 -58.48 -67.04
CA VAL A 42 -55.28 -57.73 -66.32
C VAL A 42 -54.93 -57.63 -64.83
N ALA A 43 -54.43 -58.71 -64.23
CA ALA A 43 -53.95 -58.71 -62.84
C ALA A 43 -52.73 -57.79 -62.65
N PHE A 44 -51.78 -57.77 -63.59
CA PHE A 44 -50.61 -56.90 -63.56
C PHE A 44 -51.00 -55.41 -63.66
N TYR A 45 -51.88 -55.03 -64.59
CA TYR A 45 -52.36 -53.66 -64.69
C TYR A 45 -53.21 -53.25 -63.46
N ALA A 46 -54.01 -54.17 -62.90
CA ALA A 46 -54.75 -53.93 -61.66
C ALA A 46 -53.81 -53.69 -60.46
N GLN A 47 -52.77 -54.52 -60.29
CA GLN A 47 -51.73 -54.31 -59.26
C GLN A 47 -51.03 -52.97 -59.46
N ARG A 48 -50.68 -52.61 -60.70
CA ARG A 48 -50.00 -51.35 -60.99
C ARG A 48 -50.86 -50.12 -60.71
N LEU A 49 -52.17 -50.19 -61.01
CA LEU A 49 -53.12 -49.16 -60.64
C LEU A 49 -53.29 -49.06 -59.11
N ALA A 50 -53.30 -50.18 -58.39
CA ALA A 50 -53.33 -50.20 -56.93
C ALA A 50 -52.06 -49.58 -56.30
N GLU A 51 -50.87 -49.86 -56.85
CA GLU A 51 -49.61 -49.20 -56.44
C GLU A 51 -49.65 -47.69 -56.65
N ILE A 52 -50.12 -47.22 -57.81
CA ILE A 52 -50.24 -45.80 -58.13
C ILE A 52 -51.27 -45.12 -57.21
N ALA A 53 -52.41 -45.77 -56.94
CA ALA A 53 -53.40 -45.29 -55.98
C ALA A 53 -52.84 -45.22 -54.55
N ALA A 54 -52.06 -46.21 -54.12
CA ALA A 54 -51.40 -46.21 -52.81
C ALA A 54 -50.33 -45.10 -52.69
N GLN A 55 -49.58 -44.83 -53.76
CA GLN A 55 -48.63 -43.72 -53.81
C GLN A 55 -49.34 -42.36 -53.79
N HIS A 56 -50.45 -42.20 -54.53
CA HIS A 56 -51.26 -40.99 -54.50
C HIS A 56 -51.85 -40.74 -53.10
N ALA A 57 -52.44 -41.76 -52.48
CA ALA A 57 -52.97 -41.67 -51.12
C ALA A 57 -51.87 -41.39 -50.07
N LYS A 58 -50.63 -41.84 -50.28
CA LYS A 58 -49.48 -41.47 -49.45
C LYS A 58 -49.13 -39.99 -49.61
N LEU A 59 -48.99 -39.50 -50.85
CA LEU A 59 -48.69 -38.10 -51.14
C LEU A 59 -49.79 -37.16 -50.62
N GLU A 60 -51.05 -37.55 -50.71
CA GLU A 60 -52.17 -36.78 -50.18
C GLU A 60 -52.11 -36.69 -48.64
N ARG A 61 -51.84 -37.80 -47.95
CA ARG A 61 -51.61 -37.79 -46.49
C ARG A 61 -50.43 -36.91 -46.10
N GLU A 62 -49.31 -36.98 -46.82
CA GLU A 62 -48.15 -36.10 -46.60
C GLU A 62 -48.52 -34.61 -46.82
N PHE A 63 -49.30 -34.30 -47.85
CA PHE A 63 -49.77 -32.95 -48.12
C PHE A 63 -50.71 -32.43 -47.01
N GLN A 64 -51.65 -33.25 -46.55
CA GLN A 64 -52.54 -32.93 -45.41
C GLN A 64 -51.73 -32.75 -44.11
N GLN A 65 -50.73 -33.60 -43.85
CA GLN A 65 -49.81 -33.45 -42.71
C GLN A 65 -49.00 -32.14 -42.78
N ARG A 66 -48.43 -31.79 -43.95
CA ARG A 66 -47.75 -30.50 -44.16
C ARG A 66 -48.72 -29.32 -44.00
N GLY A 67 -49.95 -29.42 -44.49
CA GLY A 67 -50.99 -28.41 -44.32
C GLY A 67 -51.47 -28.21 -42.87
N THR A 68 -51.46 -29.26 -42.03
CA THR A 68 -51.72 -29.12 -40.58
C THR A 68 -50.49 -28.67 -39.80
N ALA A 69 -49.28 -29.01 -40.24
CA ALA A 69 -48.03 -28.47 -39.68
C ALA A 69 -47.92 -26.95 -39.94
N ASN A 70 -48.12 -26.51 -41.18
CA ASN A 70 -48.10 -25.08 -41.55
C ASN A 70 -49.18 -24.29 -40.80
N ARG A 71 -50.41 -24.81 -40.68
CA ARG A 71 -51.47 -24.15 -39.89
C ARG A 71 -51.12 -24.02 -38.40
N ARG A 72 -50.40 -24.99 -37.82
CA ARG A 72 -49.87 -24.90 -36.45
C ARG A 72 -48.73 -23.87 -36.34
N GLY A 73 -47.82 -23.83 -37.31
CA GLY A 73 -46.74 -22.83 -37.38
C GLY A 73 -47.27 -21.40 -37.49
N ILE A 74 -48.29 -21.16 -38.34
CA ILE A 74 -48.94 -19.85 -38.48
C ILE A 74 -49.59 -19.40 -37.17
N ARG A 75 -50.29 -20.30 -36.45
CA ARG A 75 -50.85 -19.99 -35.12
C ARG A 75 -49.74 -19.62 -34.14
N LYS A 76 -48.68 -20.43 -34.02
CA LYS A 76 -47.54 -20.14 -33.15
C LYS A 76 -46.92 -18.76 -33.42
N MET A 77 -46.69 -18.41 -34.69
CA MET A 77 -46.20 -17.08 -35.06
C MET A 77 -47.19 -15.94 -34.74
N HIS A 78 -48.50 -16.21 -34.80
CA HIS A 78 -49.51 -15.23 -34.39
C HIS A 78 -49.52 -15.05 -32.86
N ASP A 79 -49.44 -16.13 -32.11
CA ASP A 79 -49.36 -16.11 -30.64
C ASP A 79 -48.08 -15.37 -30.18
N GLU A 80 -46.94 -15.65 -30.82
CA GLU A 80 -45.68 -14.91 -30.66
C GLU A 80 -45.83 -13.42 -31.01
N ASN A 81 -46.50 -13.08 -32.12
CA ASN A 81 -46.72 -11.67 -32.50
C ASN A 81 -47.64 -10.94 -31.51
N THR A 82 -48.68 -11.61 -31.00
CA THR A 82 -49.57 -11.09 -29.97
C THR A 82 -48.78 -10.87 -28.67
N HIS A 83 -47.96 -11.83 -28.25
CA HIS A 83 -47.11 -11.70 -27.06
C HIS A 83 -46.10 -10.54 -27.19
N LEU A 84 -45.44 -10.39 -28.34
CA LEU A 84 -44.54 -9.26 -28.62
C LEU A 84 -45.27 -7.91 -28.62
N ARG A 85 -46.57 -7.86 -28.97
CA ARG A 85 -47.40 -6.66 -28.83
C ARG A 85 -47.74 -6.39 -27.36
N THR A 86 -48.03 -7.42 -26.57
CA THR A 86 -48.25 -7.29 -25.12
C THR A 86 -46.99 -6.76 -24.42
N ILE A 87 -45.80 -7.29 -24.74
CA ILE A 87 -44.51 -6.78 -24.23
C ILE A 87 -44.33 -5.31 -24.60
N ARG A 88 -44.63 -4.90 -25.84
CA ARG A 88 -44.53 -3.49 -26.27
C ARG A 88 -45.58 -2.56 -25.65
N ALA A 89 -46.66 -3.09 -25.08
CA ALA A 89 -47.74 -2.31 -24.49
C ALA A 89 -47.65 -2.23 -22.95
N GLY A 90 -46.88 -3.11 -22.30
CA GLY A 90 -46.65 -3.11 -20.86
C GLY A 90 -45.41 -2.30 -20.46
N THR A 91 -45.53 -1.50 -19.41
CA THR A 91 -44.41 -0.77 -18.78
C THR A 91 -43.72 -1.56 -17.66
N SER A 92 -44.01 -2.86 -17.54
CA SER A 92 -43.45 -3.77 -16.54
C SER A 92 -42.19 -4.47 -17.04
N ASP A 93 -41.26 -4.79 -16.14
CA ASP A 93 -39.98 -5.44 -16.45
C ASP A 93 -40.13 -6.67 -17.35
N VAL A 94 -39.66 -6.52 -18.59
CA VAL A 94 -39.79 -7.52 -19.67
C VAL A 94 -39.23 -8.90 -19.26
N THR A 95 -38.16 -8.88 -18.45
CA THR A 95 -37.49 -10.07 -17.92
C THR A 95 -38.38 -10.95 -17.05
N ALA A 96 -39.34 -10.40 -16.31
CA ALA A 96 -40.22 -11.19 -15.44
C ALA A 96 -41.24 -12.00 -16.26
N ALA A 97 -41.86 -11.38 -17.27
CA ALA A 97 -42.81 -12.05 -18.16
C ALA A 97 -42.15 -13.12 -19.05
N GLU A 98 -40.90 -12.88 -19.48
CA GLU A 98 -40.10 -13.88 -20.20
C GLU A 98 -39.72 -15.08 -19.32
N LEU A 99 -39.39 -14.84 -18.04
CA LEU A 99 -39.12 -15.92 -17.07
C LEU A 99 -40.35 -16.81 -16.86
N ASP A 100 -41.52 -16.25 -16.58
CA ASP A 100 -42.77 -17.01 -16.41
C ASP A 100 -43.10 -17.86 -17.64
N GLN A 101 -42.87 -17.34 -18.85
CA GLN A 101 -43.06 -18.08 -20.09
C GLN A 101 -42.06 -19.25 -20.23
N LEU A 102 -40.79 -19.02 -19.90
CA LEU A 102 -39.76 -20.06 -19.91
C LEU A 102 -40.06 -21.17 -18.89
N GLU A 103 -40.61 -20.83 -17.72
CA GLU A 103 -41.05 -21.81 -16.72
C GLU A 103 -42.22 -22.67 -17.23
N GLN A 104 -43.20 -22.06 -17.89
CA GLN A 104 -44.30 -22.80 -18.52
C GLN A 104 -43.80 -23.73 -19.65
N CYS A 105 -42.91 -23.26 -20.51
CA CYS A 105 -42.29 -24.09 -21.54
C CYS A 105 -41.49 -25.27 -20.95
N LYS A 106 -40.69 -25.01 -19.91
CA LYS A 106 -39.95 -26.02 -19.13
C LYS A 106 -40.88 -27.07 -18.52
N PHE A 107 -42.04 -26.68 -18.01
CA PHE A 107 -43.04 -27.62 -17.49
C PHE A 107 -43.65 -28.51 -18.58
N VAL A 108 -44.00 -27.93 -19.74
CA VAL A 108 -44.56 -28.69 -20.88
C VAL A 108 -43.55 -29.69 -21.44
N GLU A 109 -42.30 -29.28 -21.65
CA GLU A 109 -41.26 -30.20 -22.16
C GLU A 109 -40.86 -31.26 -21.13
N ARG A 110 -40.84 -30.96 -19.82
CA ARG A 110 -40.71 -31.99 -18.76
C ARG A 110 -41.84 -33.02 -18.83
N ARG A 111 -43.09 -32.59 -19.01
CA ARG A 111 -44.24 -33.50 -19.14
C ARG A 111 -44.19 -34.33 -20.43
N ARG A 112 -43.60 -33.80 -21.50
CA ARG A 112 -43.34 -34.53 -22.75
C ARG A 112 -42.21 -35.55 -22.57
N LEU A 113 -41.12 -35.17 -21.91
CA LEU A 113 -39.99 -36.05 -21.59
C LEU A 113 -40.49 -37.28 -20.83
N ASN A 114 -41.22 -37.09 -19.71
CA ASN A 114 -41.74 -38.19 -18.90
C ASN A 114 -42.65 -39.16 -19.69
N ARG A 115 -43.43 -38.65 -20.67
CA ARG A 115 -44.24 -39.49 -21.57
C ARG A 115 -43.37 -40.30 -22.52
N LEU A 116 -42.30 -39.71 -23.06
CA LEU A 116 -41.36 -40.41 -23.94
C LEU A 116 -40.51 -41.44 -23.18
N THR A 117 -40.09 -41.13 -21.95
CA THR A 117 -39.39 -42.09 -21.07
C THR A 117 -40.25 -43.32 -20.82
N HIS A 118 -41.50 -43.16 -20.39
CA HIS A 118 -42.42 -44.28 -20.20
C HIS A 118 -42.70 -45.06 -21.50
N GLN A 119 -42.71 -44.39 -22.67
CA GLN A 119 -42.83 -45.08 -23.95
C GLN A 119 -41.58 -45.91 -24.30
N LEU A 120 -40.38 -45.41 -23.98
CA LEU A 120 -39.12 -46.13 -24.16
C LEU A 120 -39.00 -47.32 -23.21
N GLU A 121 -39.34 -47.14 -21.92
CA GLU A 121 -39.39 -48.22 -20.93
C GLU A 121 -40.31 -49.34 -21.40
N LYS A 122 -41.55 -49.01 -21.80
CA LYS A 122 -42.51 -49.99 -22.33
C LYS A 122 -42.02 -50.72 -23.59
N LEU A 123 -41.24 -50.04 -24.45
CA LEU A 123 -40.61 -50.67 -25.62
C LEU A 123 -39.45 -51.57 -25.21
N GLN A 124 -38.65 -51.20 -24.22
CA GLN A 124 -37.57 -52.03 -23.67
C GLN A 124 -38.11 -53.28 -22.95
N ASP A 125 -39.26 -53.17 -22.26
CA ASP A 125 -39.96 -54.31 -21.68
C ASP A 125 -40.40 -55.30 -22.77
N GLY A 126 -41.11 -54.81 -23.80
CA GLY A 126 -41.54 -55.66 -24.93
C GLY A 126 -40.38 -56.27 -25.73
N ILE A 127 -39.22 -55.59 -25.82
CA ILE A 127 -38.01 -56.16 -26.40
C ILE A 127 -37.46 -57.30 -25.53
N ARG A 128 -37.39 -57.11 -24.20
CA ARG A 128 -36.94 -58.15 -23.26
C ARG A 128 -37.84 -59.39 -23.32
N GLU A 129 -39.16 -59.22 -23.27
CA GLU A 129 -40.14 -60.30 -23.42
C GLU A 129 -39.95 -61.06 -24.75
N ALA A 130 -39.74 -60.34 -25.86
CA ALA A 130 -39.51 -60.93 -27.18
C ALA A 130 -38.12 -61.59 -27.36
N GLU A 131 -37.15 -61.26 -26.51
CA GLU A 131 -35.86 -61.93 -26.42
C GLU A 131 -35.93 -63.19 -25.55
N GLU A 132 -36.68 -63.16 -24.45
CA GLU A 132 -36.94 -64.32 -23.60
C GLU A 132 -37.74 -65.40 -24.32
N LEU A 133 -38.79 -65.01 -25.08
CA LEU A 133 -39.51 -65.90 -25.99
C LEU A 133 -38.57 -66.55 -27.02
N ARG A 134 -37.65 -65.79 -27.61
CA ARG A 134 -36.63 -66.34 -28.54
C ARG A 134 -35.64 -67.28 -27.86
N ARG A 135 -35.28 -67.05 -26.59
CA ARG A 135 -34.43 -67.96 -25.81
C ARG A 135 -35.15 -69.27 -25.49
N LEU A 136 -36.44 -69.21 -25.17
CA LEU A 136 -37.28 -70.41 -24.95
C LEU A 136 -37.43 -71.24 -26.24
N ASP A 137 -37.69 -70.60 -27.38
CA ASP A 137 -37.73 -71.26 -28.70
C ASP A 137 -36.37 -71.89 -29.08
N ALA A 138 -35.25 -71.23 -28.76
CA ALA A 138 -33.91 -71.77 -29.00
C ALA A 138 -33.63 -73.01 -28.12
N ALA A 139 -34.05 -72.98 -26.85
CA ALA A 139 -33.94 -74.11 -25.93
C ALA A 139 -34.81 -75.31 -26.36
N PHE A 140 -35.97 -75.07 -26.98
CA PHE A 140 -36.82 -76.13 -27.52
C PHE A 140 -36.24 -76.82 -28.77
N ARG A 141 -35.31 -76.16 -29.46
CA ARG A 141 -34.63 -76.67 -30.68
C ARG A 141 -33.23 -77.23 -30.42
N SER A 142 -32.70 -77.15 -29.20
CA SER A 142 -31.31 -77.52 -28.88
C SER A 142 -31.12 -78.97 -28.42
N ALA A 143 -32.08 -79.86 -28.63
CA ALA A 143 -31.92 -81.30 -28.39
C ALA A 143 -31.30 -81.98 -29.64
N PRO A 144 -30.01 -82.40 -29.63
CA PRO A 144 -29.37 -82.96 -30.80
C PRO A 144 -29.63 -84.48 -30.88
N SER A 145 -30.05 -84.97 -32.05
CA SER A 145 -30.09 -86.42 -32.30
C SER A 145 -28.66 -86.99 -32.35
N LEU A 146 -28.37 -87.93 -31.44
CA LEU A 146 -27.00 -88.37 -31.14
C LEU A 146 -26.29 -89.13 -32.29
N GLU A 147 -27.03 -89.60 -33.30
CA GLU A 147 -26.54 -90.57 -34.30
C GLU A 147 -25.68 -89.97 -35.43
N ALA A 148 -25.67 -88.65 -35.64
CA ALA A 148 -24.89 -88.01 -36.71
C ALA A 148 -23.39 -87.78 -36.39
N VAL A 149 -22.94 -88.10 -35.16
CA VAL A 149 -21.62 -87.67 -34.64
C VAL A 149 -20.48 -88.63 -35.00
N SER A 150 -20.77 -89.91 -35.28
CA SER A 150 -19.74 -90.96 -35.43
C SER A 150 -18.72 -90.69 -36.55
N GLY A 151 -19.19 -90.23 -37.73
CA GLY A 151 -18.31 -89.92 -38.87
C GLY A 151 -17.53 -88.59 -38.75
N ASN A 152 -17.97 -87.68 -37.87
CA ASN A 152 -17.45 -86.30 -37.82
C ASN A 152 -16.45 -86.06 -36.67
N ARG A 153 -16.03 -87.10 -35.94
CA ARG A 153 -15.15 -86.98 -34.76
C ARG A 153 -13.83 -86.25 -35.03
N SER A 154 -13.24 -86.41 -36.22
CA SER A 154 -12.02 -85.69 -36.62
C SER A 154 -12.25 -84.18 -36.80
N VAL A 155 -13.43 -83.79 -37.31
CA VAL A 155 -13.85 -82.38 -37.43
C VAL A 155 -14.11 -81.79 -36.05
N VAL A 156 -14.79 -82.52 -35.16
CA VAL A 156 -15.04 -82.09 -33.78
C VAL A 156 -13.72 -81.88 -33.01
N LEU A 157 -12.77 -82.82 -33.09
CA LEU A 157 -11.46 -82.66 -32.44
C LEU A 157 -10.65 -81.48 -33.03
N ARG A 158 -10.80 -81.19 -34.33
CA ARG A 158 -10.19 -80.01 -34.96
C ARG A 158 -10.84 -78.71 -34.48
N ILE A 159 -12.16 -78.68 -34.35
CA ILE A 159 -12.91 -77.55 -33.79
C ILE A 159 -12.45 -77.30 -32.34
N GLN A 160 -12.44 -78.32 -31.48
CA GLN A 160 -11.95 -78.22 -30.09
C GLN A 160 -10.50 -77.71 -29.99
N LYS A 161 -9.62 -78.11 -30.92
CA LYS A 161 -8.25 -77.58 -30.97
C LYS A 161 -8.22 -76.08 -31.36
N LEU A 162 -9.08 -75.65 -32.28
CA LEU A 162 -9.18 -74.25 -32.70
C LEU A 162 -9.85 -73.38 -31.62
N GLU A 163 -10.87 -73.90 -30.93
CA GLU A 163 -11.50 -73.27 -29.75
C GLU A 163 -10.46 -73.04 -28.66
N LYS A 164 -9.69 -74.07 -28.28
CA LYS A 164 -8.63 -73.92 -27.28
C LYS A 164 -7.57 -72.87 -27.68
N LEU A 165 -7.16 -72.83 -28.94
CA LEU A 165 -6.20 -71.83 -29.44
C LEU A 165 -6.80 -70.42 -29.45
N LEU A 166 -8.11 -70.28 -29.69
CA LEU A 166 -8.82 -69.01 -29.61
C LEU A 166 -8.92 -68.53 -28.15
N ASP A 167 -9.26 -69.42 -27.21
CA ASP A 167 -9.30 -69.10 -25.77
C ASP A 167 -7.91 -68.66 -25.27
N GLU A 168 -6.86 -69.35 -25.70
CA GLU A 168 -5.46 -69.00 -25.42
C GLU A 168 -5.13 -67.59 -25.94
N MET A 169 -5.37 -67.31 -27.22
CA MET A 169 -5.19 -65.97 -27.81
C MET A 169 -6.03 -64.87 -27.12
N MET A 170 -7.28 -65.16 -26.74
CA MET A 170 -8.14 -64.20 -26.04
C MET A 170 -7.61 -63.89 -24.64
N SER A 171 -7.06 -64.89 -23.94
CA SER A 171 -6.41 -64.70 -22.63
C SER A 171 -5.12 -63.88 -22.73
N GLU A 172 -4.30 -64.12 -23.76
CA GLU A 172 -3.12 -63.30 -24.07
C GLU A 172 -3.51 -61.86 -24.40
N GLN A 173 -4.54 -61.65 -25.24
CA GLN A 173 -5.05 -60.32 -25.57
C GLN A 173 -5.57 -59.59 -24.32
N GLN A 174 -6.24 -60.28 -23.40
CA GLN A 174 -6.69 -59.71 -22.13
C GLN A 174 -5.50 -59.33 -21.23
N CYS A 175 -4.45 -60.16 -21.17
CA CYS A 175 -3.21 -59.84 -20.48
C CYS A 175 -2.53 -58.59 -21.06
N ILE A 176 -2.38 -58.50 -22.39
CA ILE A 176 -1.82 -57.34 -23.08
C ILE A 176 -2.64 -56.08 -22.81
N ASN A 177 -3.98 -56.17 -22.82
CA ASN A 177 -4.85 -55.05 -22.49
C ASN A 177 -4.70 -54.60 -21.03
N ASN A 178 -4.55 -55.54 -20.08
CA ASN A 178 -4.29 -55.21 -18.68
C ASN A 178 -2.95 -54.50 -18.49
N ILE A 179 -1.89 -54.99 -19.15
CA ILE A 179 -0.55 -54.37 -19.15
C ILE A 179 -0.62 -52.97 -19.77
N ARG A 180 -1.31 -52.81 -20.91
CA ARG A 180 -1.54 -51.50 -21.54
C ARG A 180 -2.24 -50.54 -20.60
N ASN A 181 -3.32 -50.97 -19.92
CA ASN A 181 -4.05 -50.13 -18.98
C ASN A 181 -3.20 -49.72 -17.78
N MET A 182 -2.31 -50.60 -17.30
CA MET A 182 -1.33 -50.27 -16.25
C MET A 182 -0.33 -49.21 -16.71
N TYR A 183 0.22 -49.33 -17.93
CA TYR A 183 1.12 -48.31 -18.48
C TYR A 183 0.41 -46.97 -18.76
N THR A 184 -0.87 -46.98 -19.17
CA THR A 184 -1.64 -45.74 -19.31
C THR A 184 -1.74 -45.00 -17.97
N LYS A 185 -2.08 -45.70 -16.88
CA LYS A 185 -2.14 -45.11 -15.53
C LYS A 185 -0.78 -44.58 -15.07
N LEU A 186 0.30 -45.33 -15.27
CA LEU A 186 1.65 -44.88 -14.93
C LEU A 186 2.05 -43.61 -15.70
N LEU A 187 1.63 -43.48 -16.97
CA LEU A 187 1.85 -42.26 -17.76
C LEU A 187 0.97 -41.08 -17.30
N GLU A 188 -0.20 -41.34 -16.74
CA GLU A 188 -1.06 -40.32 -16.12
C GLU A 188 -0.42 -39.84 -14.80
N GLU A 189 -0.03 -40.75 -13.91
CA GLU A 189 0.70 -40.46 -12.67
C GLU A 189 1.98 -39.64 -12.92
N LEU A 190 2.82 -40.05 -13.89
CA LEU A 190 4.05 -39.32 -14.24
C LEU A 190 3.79 -37.90 -14.74
N ARG A 191 2.68 -37.66 -15.46
CA ARG A 191 2.27 -36.31 -15.91
C ARG A 191 1.76 -35.44 -14.77
N GLU A 192 1.02 -36.03 -13.83
CA GLU A 192 0.59 -35.33 -12.62
C GLU A 192 1.80 -34.95 -11.74
N GLU A 193 2.79 -35.84 -11.62
CA GLU A 193 4.05 -35.50 -10.95
C GLU A 193 4.86 -34.43 -11.69
N GLU A 194 4.90 -34.46 -13.03
CA GLU A 194 5.56 -33.45 -13.88
C GLU A 194 4.94 -32.07 -13.66
N ALA A 195 3.62 -31.94 -13.83
CA ALA A 195 2.89 -30.70 -13.52
C ALA A 195 3.09 -30.25 -12.05
N GLY A 196 3.17 -31.20 -11.12
CA GLY A 196 3.53 -30.93 -9.72
C GLY A 196 4.95 -30.40 -9.54
N ARG A 197 5.94 -30.88 -10.30
CA ARG A 197 7.32 -30.37 -10.31
C ARG A 197 7.37 -28.96 -10.91
N GLU A 198 6.75 -28.75 -12.07
CA GLU A 198 6.67 -27.44 -12.73
C GLU A 198 6.05 -26.37 -11.82
N SER A 199 4.94 -26.70 -11.15
CA SER A 199 4.30 -25.82 -10.18
C SER A 199 5.23 -25.41 -9.02
N ARG A 200 6.03 -26.36 -8.50
CA ARG A 200 7.05 -26.07 -7.46
C ARG A 200 8.18 -25.19 -8.01
N VAL A 201 8.66 -25.44 -9.23
CA VAL A 201 9.68 -24.61 -9.89
C VAL A 201 9.18 -23.19 -10.07
N ALA A 202 7.97 -22.99 -10.61
CA ALA A 202 7.36 -21.68 -10.80
C ALA A 202 7.13 -20.91 -9.48
N VAL A 203 6.94 -21.60 -8.35
CA VAL A 203 6.90 -20.96 -7.02
C VAL A 203 8.30 -20.51 -6.58
N MET A 204 9.33 -21.35 -6.75
CA MET A 204 10.71 -20.98 -6.42
C MET A 204 11.24 -19.83 -7.28
N GLU A 205 10.92 -19.80 -8.58
CA GLU A 205 11.28 -18.70 -9.49
C GLU A 205 10.67 -17.37 -9.00
N ARG A 206 9.37 -17.35 -8.67
CA ARG A 206 8.71 -16.17 -8.09
C ARG A 206 9.36 -15.73 -6.78
N GLU A 207 9.79 -16.68 -5.94
CA GLU A 207 10.47 -16.34 -4.69
C GLU A 207 11.84 -15.69 -4.96
N ILE A 208 12.65 -16.26 -5.86
CA ILE A 208 13.94 -15.69 -6.30
C ILE A 208 13.74 -14.26 -6.83
N ASP A 209 12.75 -14.07 -7.71
CA ASP A 209 12.31 -12.78 -8.24
C ASP A 209 11.98 -11.76 -7.14
N THR A 210 11.21 -12.16 -6.11
CA THR A 210 10.87 -11.27 -5.00
C THR A 210 12.08 -10.93 -4.13
N ARG A 211 12.97 -11.89 -3.87
CA ARG A 211 14.25 -11.66 -3.18
C ARG A 211 15.15 -10.72 -3.98
N GLN A 212 15.24 -10.87 -5.31
CA GLN A 212 16.02 -9.97 -6.16
C GLN A 212 15.53 -8.52 -6.05
N ARG A 213 14.21 -8.28 -6.18
CA ARG A 213 13.62 -6.94 -6.00
C ARG A 213 13.87 -6.36 -4.60
N GLN A 214 13.91 -7.21 -3.57
CA GLN A 214 14.27 -6.79 -2.20
C GLN A 214 15.74 -6.41 -2.09
N TYR A 215 16.66 -7.16 -2.71
CA TYR A 215 18.09 -6.82 -2.77
C TYR A 215 18.32 -5.53 -3.55
N GLU A 216 17.69 -5.33 -4.70
CA GLU A 216 17.75 -4.08 -5.47
C GLU A 216 17.30 -2.89 -4.63
N LYS A 217 16.17 -3.01 -3.92
CA LYS A 217 15.69 -1.98 -2.99
C LYS A 217 16.68 -1.72 -1.83
N LEU A 218 17.28 -2.77 -1.27
CA LEU A 218 18.29 -2.64 -0.21
C LEU A 218 19.55 -1.91 -0.70
N VAL A 219 20.00 -2.22 -1.91
CA VAL A 219 21.14 -1.55 -2.57
C VAL A 219 20.83 -0.06 -2.79
N VAL A 220 19.63 0.30 -3.25
CA VAL A 220 19.23 1.72 -3.38
C VAL A 220 19.21 2.41 -2.02
N MET A 221 18.63 1.79 -0.98
CA MET A 221 18.64 2.37 0.37
C MET A 221 20.06 2.54 0.93
N PHE A 222 20.98 1.60 0.67
CA PHE A 222 22.38 1.71 1.05
C PHE A 222 23.09 2.89 0.36
N HIS A 223 22.86 3.10 -0.95
CA HIS A 223 23.41 4.25 -1.67
C HIS A 223 22.86 5.57 -1.14
N ASN A 224 21.56 5.65 -0.84
CA ASN A 224 20.93 6.83 -0.25
C ASN A 224 21.55 7.15 1.13
N VAL A 225 21.63 6.17 2.04
CA VAL A 225 22.25 6.34 3.36
C VAL A 225 23.73 6.74 3.24
N THR A 226 24.44 6.23 2.24
CA THR A 226 25.84 6.61 1.99
C THR A 226 25.95 8.07 1.50
N ALA A 227 25.06 8.50 0.60
CA ALA A 227 24.99 9.89 0.13
C ALA A 227 24.60 10.85 1.27
N ASP A 228 23.58 10.53 2.06
CA ASP A 228 23.17 11.30 3.24
C ASP A 228 24.30 11.41 4.25
N HIS A 229 25.07 10.33 4.47
CA HIS A 229 26.24 10.34 5.34
C HIS A 229 27.36 11.25 4.79
N GLN A 230 27.63 11.23 3.48
CA GLN A 230 28.59 12.13 2.85
C GLN A 230 28.17 13.60 2.97
N VAL A 231 26.87 13.91 2.77
CA VAL A 231 26.33 15.26 2.96
C VAL A 231 26.46 15.70 4.43
N ALA A 232 26.16 14.83 5.39
CA ALA A 232 26.31 15.11 6.81
C ALA A 232 27.79 15.33 7.22
N GLN A 233 28.72 14.55 6.67
CA GLN A 233 30.17 14.75 6.86
C GLN A 233 30.61 16.11 6.27
N ALA A 234 30.20 16.44 5.05
CA ALA A 234 30.55 17.71 4.42
C ALA A 234 30.02 18.91 5.21
N ALA A 235 28.78 18.85 5.69
CA ALA A 235 28.19 19.88 6.55
C ALA A 235 28.90 20.01 7.90
N LEU A 236 29.38 18.90 8.49
CA LEU A 236 30.16 18.91 9.72
C LEU A 236 31.53 19.57 9.53
N GLU A 237 32.25 19.27 8.44
CA GLU A 237 33.52 19.94 8.14
C GLU A 237 33.31 21.42 7.83
N GLU A 238 32.29 21.79 7.05
CA GLU A 238 31.97 23.19 6.80
C GLU A 238 31.62 23.95 8.10
N PHE A 239 30.91 23.31 9.04
CA PHE A 239 30.65 23.87 10.37
C PHE A 239 31.93 24.04 11.20
N LYS A 240 32.82 23.04 11.23
CA LYS A 240 34.14 23.14 11.90
C LYS A 240 34.94 24.30 11.32
N ASP A 241 34.93 24.46 10.01
CA ASP A 241 35.63 25.53 9.29
C ASP A 241 35.06 26.92 9.63
N LYS A 242 33.74 27.07 9.59
CA LYS A 242 33.03 28.30 10.00
C LYS A 242 33.31 28.63 11.47
N PHE A 243 33.33 27.62 12.35
CA PHE A 243 33.64 27.78 13.76
C PHE A 243 35.10 28.22 13.98
N GLN A 244 36.06 27.59 13.32
CA GLN A 244 37.48 27.97 13.38
C GLN A 244 37.71 29.39 12.84
N LYS A 245 37.12 29.74 11.69
CA LYS A 245 37.17 31.10 11.12
C LYS A 245 36.60 32.13 12.10
N THR A 246 35.44 31.85 12.69
CA THR A 246 34.81 32.70 13.71
C THR A 246 35.67 32.85 14.96
N ARG A 247 36.31 31.76 15.42
CA ARG A 247 37.25 31.78 16.55
C ARG A 247 38.47 32.66 16.25
N ARG A 248 39.14 32.45 15.11
CA ARG A 248 40.29 33.28 14.67
C ARG A 248 39.93 34.77 14.57
N LEU A 249 38.74 35.10 14.06
CA LEU A 249 38.25 36.48 14.02
C LEU A 249 38.02 37.09 15.42
N LYS A 250 37.42 36.32 16.34
CA LYS A 250 37.26 36.75 17.75
C LYS A 250 38.59 36.93 18.46
N ASP A 251 39.53 35.99 18.27
CA ASP A 251 40.87 36.05 18.86
C ASP A 251 41.66 37.24 18.31
N LYS A 252 41.56 37.54 16.99
CA LYS A 252 42.11 38.75 16.38
C LYS A 252 41.51 40.03 16.97
N ALA A 253 40.17 40.11 17.08
CA ALA A 253 39.50 41.29 17.63
C ALA A 253 39.85 41.51 19.13
N LEU A 254 40.07 40.44 19.89
CA LEU A 254 40.58 40.51 21.26
C LEU A 254 42.04 40.99 21.29
N GLY A 255 42.90 40.51 20.38
CA GLY A 255 44.27 40.99 20.20
C GLY A 255 44.34 42.49 19.91
N GLU A 256 43.61 42.96 18.90
CA GLU A 256 43.50 44.39 18.59
C GLU A 256 42.97 45.21 19.78
N ARG A 257 41.99 44.69 20.53
CA ARG A 257 41.48 45.38 21.71
C ARG A 257 42.51 45.44 22.85
N ARG A 258 43.31 44.38 23.05
CA ARG A 258 44.43 44.40 24.01
C ARG A 258 45.47 45.44 23.59
N GLN A 259 45.86 45.46 22.33
CA GLN A 259 46.82 46.42 21.78
C GLN A 259 46.35 47.88 21.95
N ARG A 260 45.08 48.19 21.65
CA ARG A 260 44.50 49.53 21.89
C ARG A 260 44.52 49.93 23.37
N VAL A 261 44.24 48.99 24.28
CA VAL A 261 44.31 49.22 25.74
C VAL A 261 45.75 49.45 26.19
N GLU A 262 46.71 48.69 25.67
CA GLU A 262 48.14 48.84 25.98
C GLU A 262 48.69 50.19 25.47
N GLN A 263 48.33 50.60 24.25
CA GLN A 263 48.65 51.92 23.69
C GLN A 263 48.10 53.04 24.57
N ALA A 264 46.80 52.99 24.89
CA ALA A 264 46.18 53.96 25.79
C ALA A 264 46.83 53.99 27.18
N LEU A 265 47.28 52.84 27.72
CA LEU A 265 48.03 52.79 28.97
C LEU A 265 49.39 53.49 28.85
N LYS A 266 50.16 53.24 27.78
CA LYS A 266 51.44 53.93 27.51
C LYS A 266 51.25 55.44 27.36
N GLU A 267 50.27 55.88 26.59
CA GLU A 267 49.90 57.30 26.47
C GLU A 267 49.53 57.91 27.83
N THR A 268 48.75 57.22 28.67
CA THR A 268 48.45 57.73 30.01
C THR A 268 49.67 57.78 30.92
N GLN A 269 50.62 56.83 30.82
CA GLN A 269 51.88 56.88 31.57
C GLN A 269 52.76 58.05 31.11
N GLU A 270 52.82 58.33 29.80
CA GLU A 270 53.51 59.52 29.30
C GLU A 270 52.87 60.82 29.79
N LEU A 271 51.54 60.91 29.79
CA LEU A 271 50.83 62.07 30.32
C LEU A 271 51.04 62.24 31.82
N GLU A 272 51.03 61.16 32.60
CA GLU A 272 51.37 61.18 34.04
C GLU A 272 52.81 61.67 34.27
N LEU A 273 53.78 61.21 33.48
CA LEU A 273 55.17 61.70 33.55
C LEU A 273 55.31 63.17 33.15
N ARG A 274 54.51 63.66 32.18
CA ARG A 274 54.47 65.08 31.81
C ARG A 274 53.80 65.92 32.90
N GLU A 275 52.74 65.43 33.52
CA GLU A 275 52.07 66.10 34.65
C GLU A 275 53.01 66.24 35.85
N VAL A 276 53.75 65.19 36.22
CA VAL A 276 54.76 65.25 37.29
C VAL A 276 55.87 66.27 36.97
N LYS A 277 56.35 66.33 35.73
CA LYS A 277 57.34 67.34 35.32
C LYS A 277 56.79 68.77 35.37
N LEU A 278 55.53 68.97 35.00
CA LEU A 278 54.86 70.28 35.11
C LEU A 278 54.64 70.66 36.58
N GLN A 279 54.27 69.71 37.44
CA GLN A 279 54.16 69.93 38.88
C GLN A 279 55.51 70.34 39.48
N GLN A 280 56.60 69.64 39.15
CA GLN A 280 57.96 70.04 39.55
C GLN A 280 58.33 71.45 39.06
N GLY A 281 58.03 71.79 37.80
CA GLY A 281 58.25 73.14 37.28
C GLY A 281 57.43 74.22 37.99
N ILE A 282 56.19 73.91 38.38
CA ILE A 282 55.33 74.79 39.19
C ILE A 282 55.86 74.92 40.61
N GLU A 283 56.34 73.84 41.24
CA GLU A 283 56.98 73.87 42.56
C GLU A 283 58.28 74.69 42.54
N GLU A 284 59.11 74.56 41.50
CA GLU A 284 60.32 75.39 41.29
C GLU A 284 59.99 76.87 40.99
N GLU A 285 58.86 77.16 40.34
CA GLU A 285 58.39 78.53 40.12
C GLU A 285 57.78 79.12 41.41
N GLN A 286 57.02 78.33 42.17
CA GLN A 286 56.52 78.70 43.50
C GLN A 286 57.68 78.98 44.46
N GLN A 287 58.71 78.14 44.49
CA GLN A 287 59.92 78.38 45.28
C GLN A 287 60.59 79.70 44.88
N ARG A 288 60.71 79.99 43.58
CA ARG A 288 61.23 81.30 43.10
C ARG A 288 60.32 82.48 43.45
N ILE A 289 59.01 82.29 43.48
CA ILE A 289 58.05 83.30 43.92
C ILE A 289 58.16 83.52 45.43
N GLU A 290 58.30 82.46 46.24
CA GLU A 290 58.53 82.54 47.68
C GLU A 290 59.88 83.19 48.02
N ASP A 291 60.93 82.88 47.28
CA ASP A 291 62.24 83.55 47.40
C ASP A 291 62.13 85.04 47.04
N ALA A 292 61.43 85.37 45.94
CA ALA A 292 61.16 86.75 45.55
C ALA A 292 60.19 87.48 46.51
N GLU A 293 59.25 86.77 47.14
CA GLU A 293 58.34 87.33 48.14
C GLU A 293 59.03 87.52 49.48
N THR A 294 59.93 86.62 49.90
CA THR A 294 60.76 86.82 51.10
C THR A 294 61.77 87.94 50.87
N GLU A 295 62.38 88.05 49.69
CA GLU A 295 63.17 89.24 49.31
C GLU A 295 62.31 90.51 49.32
N ARG A 296 61.10 90.47 48.74
CA ARG A 296 60.15 91.59 48.76
C ARG A 296 59.70 91.92 50.19
N GLN A 297 59.54 90.95 51.07
CA GLN A 297 59.23 91.14 52.48
C GLN A 297 60.43 91.73 53.24
N VAL A 298 61.67 91.36 52.91
CA VAL A 298 62.89 92.00 53.41
C VAL A 298 62.99 93.45 52.91
N ILE A 299 62.71 93.71 51.63
CA ILE A 299 62.60 95.07 51.07
C ILE A 299 61.46 95.85 51.74
N LEU A 300 60.32 95.23 52.02
CA LEU A 300 59.20 95.86 52.72
C LEU A 300 59.47 96.06 54.21
N HIS A 301 60.26 95.21 54.88
CA HIS A 301 60.74 95.47 56.25
C HIS A 301 61.80 96.57 56.28
N ARG A 302 62.65 96.66 55.26
CA ARG A 302 63.58 97.78 55.04
C ARG A 302 62.81 99.09 54.76
N ARG A 303 61.72 99.03 53.98
CA ARG A 303 60.81 100.15 53.70
C ARG A 303 59.93 100.52 54.90
N LYS A 304 59.46 99.57 55.71
CA LYS A 304 58.73 99.84 56.97
C LYS A 304 59.60 100.47 58.06
N ARG A 305 60.92 100.55 57.89
CA ARG A 305 61.83 101.38 58.70
C ARG A 305 62.05 102.79 58.13
N ALA A 306 61.46 103.12 56.98
CA ALA A 306 61.59 104.42 56.32
C ALA A 306 60.21 104.97 55.88
N VAL A 307 59.75 105.99 56.60
CA VAL A 307 58.53 106.79 56.32
C VAL A 307 57.20 106.10 56.68
N SER A 308 56.77 106.39 57.90
CA SER A 308 55.35 106.50 58.28
C SER A 308 54.75 107.79 57.69
N VAL A 309 53.41 107.90 57.70
CA VAL A 309 52.61 109.11 57.39
C VAL A 309 52.51 109.49 55.90
N ALA A 310 51.54 108.90 55.19
CA ALA A 310 50.75 109.54 54.11
C ALA A 310 49.61 108.63 53.63
N GLU A 311 48.73 108.19 54.54
CA GLU A 311 47.57 107.36 54.20
C GLU A 311 46.28 108.18 54.40
N ARG A 312 45.57 108.51 53.31
CA ARG A 312 44.09 108.67 53.21
C ARG A 312 43.61 109.27 51.88
N LEU A 313 42.43 108.82 51.45
CA LEU A 313 41.53 109.34 50.41
C LEU A 313 41.98 109.22 48.93
N SER A 314 41.24 108.41 48.16
CA SER A 314 40.36 108.94 47.10
C SER A 314 39.44 107.86 46.52
N THR A 315 38.13 108.05 46.70
CA THR A 315 37.05 107.38 45.98
C THR A 315 36.66 108.24 44.77
N ALA A 316 36.79 107.72 43.54
CA ALA A 316 36.16 108.29 42.34
C ALA A 316 36.06 107.25 41.19
N GLN A 317 34.88 107.20 40.58
CA GLN A 317 34.57 106.68 39.24
C GLN A 317 34.96 107.75 38.17
N PRO A 318 34.75 107.62 36.83
CA PRO A 318 34.19 106.52 36.02
C PRO A 318 34.88 106.26 34.63
N ASP A 319 34.18 105.48 33.78
CA ASP A 319 34.01 105.61 32.31
C ASP A 319 34.89 104.90 31.25
N SER A 320 34.18 104.47 30.19
CA SER A 320 34.59 104.04 28.83
C SER A 320 35.30 102.67 28.69
N HIS A 321 35.18 101.88 27.62
CA HIS A 321 34.30 101.77 26.43
C HIS A 321 34.61 100.41 25.74
N TRP A 322 33.88 100.01 24.68
CA TRP A 322 33.97 98.74 23.91
C TRP A 322 33.30 97.54 24.64
N GLN A 323 32.20 96.93 24.20
CA GLN A 323 31.59 96.66 22.88
C GLN A 323 32.30 95.56 22.05
N GLY A 324 31.59 94.45 21.83
CA GLY A 324 31.90 93.41 20.84
C GLY A 324 32.39 92.08 21.44
N GLY A 325 31.64 90.99 21.25
CA GLY A 325 32.05 89.65 21.68
C GLY A 325 30.92 88.63 21.82
N ASP A 326 30.15 88.37 20.75
CA ASP A 326 29.19 87.27 20.73
C ASP A 326 29.85 85.92 20.96
N ASN A 327 29.33 85.13 21.90
CA ASN A 327 29.17 83.67 21.80
C ASN A 327 28.48 83.11 23.05
N ASP A 328 27.16 83.34 23.17
CA ASP A 328 26.31 82.49 24.02
C ASP A 328 25.50 81.57 23.10
N GLY A 329 26.02 80.36 22.93
CA GLY A 329 25.61 79.42 21.90
C GLY A 329 24.54 78.44 22.36
N LEU A 330 23.37 78.54 21.73
CA LEU A 330 22.51 77.41 21.37
C LEU A 330 21.61 76.77 22.46
N LEU A 331 20.70 77.56 23.03
CA LEU A 331 19.39 77.06 23.49
C LEU A 331 18.24 77.91 22.93
N GLN A 332 18.11 77.90 21.60
CA GLN A 332 16.92 78.46 20.94
C GLN A 332 15.73 77.50 21.03
N THR A 333 14.68 78.00 21.66
CA THR A 333 13.29 77.59 21.50
C THR A 333 12.94 77.34 20.03
N ILE A 334 12.62 76.10 19.68
CA ILE A 334 11.96 75.76 18.41
C ILE A 334 10.48 76.15 18.55
N GLY A 335 10.17 77.41 18.22
CA GLY A 335 8.81 77.80 17.88
C GLY A 335 8.53 77.36 16.45
N GLY A 336 7.73 76.30 16.30
CA GLY A 336 7.20 75.90 14.99
C GLY A 336 6.22 76.94 14.46
N SER A 337 6.01 76.94 13.14
CA SER A 337 4.86 77.64 12.54
C SER A 337 3.55 77.10 13.15
N PRO A 338 2.44 77.88 13.22
CA PRO A 338 1.13 77.31 13.56
C PRO A 338 0.75 76.10 12.68
N GLU A 339 1.27 76.04 11.44
CA GLU A 339 1.14 74.88 10.54
C GLU A 339 1.94 73.66 11.01
N ASP A 340 3.05 73.84 11.73
CA ASP A 340 3.82 72.77 12.37
C ASP A 340 3.09 72.20 13.59
N GLU A 341 2.47 73.05 14.40
CA GLU A 341 1.66 72.61 15.55
C GLU A 341 0.39 71.87 15.12
N GLU A 342 -0.24 72.28 14.01
CA GLU A 342 -1.38 71.55 13.43
C GLU A 342 -0.94 70.21 12.83
N ARG A 343 0.23 70.16 12.14
CA ARG A 343 0.83 68.89 11.69
C ARG A 343 1.16 67.96 12.87
N LEU A 344 1.76 68.46 13.95
CA LEU A 344 2.05 67.68 15.15
C LEU A 344 0.77 67.13 15.79
N ARG A 345 -0.29 67.94 15.92
CA ARG A 345 -1.60 67.46 16.42
C ARG A 345 -2.22 66.39 15.51
N ALA A 346 -2.13 66.54 14.20
CA ALA A 346 -2.57 65.52 13.24
C ALA A 346 -1.77 64.22 13.37
N TYR A 347 -0.45 64.29 13.56
CA TYR A 347 0.39 63.11 13.81
C TYR A 347 0.03 62.43 15.13
N GLU A 348 -0.12 63.18 16.24
CA GLU A 348 -0.54 62.61 17.52
C GLU A 348 -1.93 61.95 17.45
N GLU A 349 -2.89 62.57 16.77
CA GLU A 349 -4.22 61.99 16.62
C GLU A 349 -4.18 60.72 15.75
N SER A 350 -3.36 60.73 14.69
CA SER A 350 -3.13 59.53 13.86
C SER A 350 -2.49 58.40 14.69
N LEU A 351 -1.52 58.70 15.55
CA LEU A 351 -0.85 57.75 16.44
C LEU A 351 -1.84 57.21 17.50
N ARG A 352 -2.61 58.08 18.15
CA ARG A 352 -3.69 57.70 19.08
C ARG A 352 -4.81 56.90 18.41
N LYS A 353 -5.02 57.04 17.10
CA LYS A 353 -5.94 56.20 16.32
C LYS A 353 -5.29 54.85 15.99
N MET A 354 -4.01 54.85 15.64
CA MET A 354 -3.22 53.65 15.33
C MET A 354 -3.15 52.72 16.56
N MET A 355 -2.73 53.22 17.72
CA MET A 355 -2.69 52.48 18.99
C MET A 355 -4.06 51.90 19.38
N ARG A 356 -5.16 52.60 19.08
CA ARG A 356 -6.52 52.09 19.33
C ARG A 356 -6.95 50.98 18.37
N VAL A 357 -6.39 50.92 17.16
CA VAL A 357 -6.69 49.87 16.16
C VAL A 357 -5.81 48.64 16.38
N THR A 358 -4.56 48.82 16.82
CA THR A 358 -3.61 47.74 17.12
C THR A 358 -3.62 47.29 18.59
N GLU A 359 -4.58 47.79 19.38
CA GLU A 359 -4.73 47.54 20.83
C GLU A 359 -3.44 47.71 21.65
N SER A 360 -2.51 48.54 21.17
CA SER A 360 -1.17 48.69 21.74
C SER A 360 -1.18 49.72 22.88
N SER A 361 -0.64 49.34 24.04
CA SER A 361 -0.66 50.17 25.25
C SER A 361 0.48 51.20 25.28
N THR A 362 1.60 50.88 24.62
CA THR A 362 2.76 51.77 24.48
C THR A 362 3.13 52.03 23.02
N VAL A 363 3.92 53.08 22.77
CA VAL A 363 4.43 53.39 21.41
C VAL A 363 5.46 52.36 20.96
N ASP A 364 6.23 51.79 21.89
CA ASP A 364 7.20 50.73 21.58
C ASP A 364 6.48 49.43 21.16
N GLU A 365 5.38 49.05 21.84
CA GLU A 365 4.49 47.97 21.40
C GLU A 365 3.91 48.23 20.00
N LEU A 366 3.49 49.46 19.71
CA LEU A 366 3.02 49.84 18.38
C LEU A 366 4.10 49.62 17.31
N VAL A 367 5.31 50.12 17.54
CA VAL A 367 6.45 50.00 16.60
C VAL A 367 6.81 48.53 16.38
N THR A 368 6.98 47.75 17.45
CA THR A 368 7.27 46.31 17.35
C THR A 368 6.18 45.52 16.62
N ASN A 369 4.90 45.83 16.83
CA ASN A 369 3.80 45.24 16.07
C ASN A 369 3.89 45.59 14.57
N PHE A 370 4.25 46.81 14.20
CA PHE A 370 4.48 47.19 12.80
C PHE A 370 5.72 46.53 12.19
N GLU A 371 6.81 46.39 12.94
CA GLU A 371 8.01 45.68 12.48
C GLU A 371 7.71 44.20 12.22
N LEU A 372 6.95 43.56 13.11
CA LEU A 372 6.49 42.18 12.94
C LEU A 372 5.52 42.03 11.77
N GLU A 373 4.55 42.93 11.61
CA GLU A 373 3.63 42.89 10.47
C GLU A 373 4.37 43.15 9.14
N TYR A 374 5.33 44.08 9.12
CA TYR A 374 6.16 44.35 7.96
C TYR A 374 7.04 43.14 7.59
N ALA A 375 7.66 42.49 8.58
CA ALA A 375 8.43 41.27 8.37
C ALA A 375 7.54 40.12 7.84
N ALA A 376 6.34 39.94 8.39
CA ALA A 376 5.37 38.93 7.93
C ALA A 376 4.90 39.21 6.49
N ARG A 377 4.61 40.47 6.15
CA ARG A 377 4.27 40.89 4.78
C ARG A 377 5.42 40.63 3.80
N LEU A 378 6.66 40.91 4.20
CA LEU A 378 7.85 40.64 3.38
C LEU A 378 8.06 39.14 3.17
N GLN A 379 7.85 38.32 4.21
CA GLN A 379 7.92 36.86 4.12
C GLN A 379 6.85 36.30 3.16
N LEU A 380 5.59 36.74 3.29
CA LEU A 380 4.51 36.35 2.38
C LEU A 380 4.77 36.79 0.93
N GLN A 381 5.37 37.97 0.73
CA GLN A 381 5.74 38.46 -0.60
C GLN A 381 6.86 37.61 -1.23
N ASN A 382 7.82 37.13 -0.44
CA ASN A 382 8.86 36.22 -0.90
C ASN A 382 8.28 34.84 -1.23
N GLN A 383 7.45 34.26 -0.37
CA GLN A 383 6.75 32.99 -0.65
C GLN A 383 5.90 33.07 -1.92
N LEU A 384 5.18 34.18 -2.14
CA LEU A 384 4.40 34.39 -3.37
C LEU A 384 5.29 34.51 -4.61
N ARG A 385 6.53 35.00 -4.48
CA ARG A 385 7.53 35.01 -5.57
C ARG A 385 8.05 33.60 -5.85
N GLU A 386 8.43 32.87 -4.82
CA GLU A 386 8.90 31.48 -4.90
C GLU A 386 7.83 30.57 -5.54
N GLU A 387 6.58 30.66 -5.11
CA GLU A 387 5.46 29.91 -5.71
C GLU A 387 5.19 30.28 -7.18
N LYS A 388 5.41 31.55 -7.57
CA LYS A 388 5.33 31.95 -8.99
C LYS A 388 6.48 31.35 -9.80
N GLU A 389 7.70 31.42 -9.31
CA GLU A 389 8.86 30.82 -9.96
C GLU A 389 8.70 29.29 -10.08
N ASN A 390 8.15 28.62 -9.05
CA ASN A 390 7.81 27.21 -9.09
C ASN A 390 6.72 26.89 -10.13
N LEU A 391 5.65 27.69 -10.21
CA LEU A 391 4.60 27.53 -11.22
C LEU A 391 5.12 27.77 -12.65
N GLU A 392 5.99 28.75 -12.85
CA GLU A 392 6.64 29.01 -14.14
C GLU A 392 7.54 27.83 -14.54
N GLN A 393 8.38 27.33 -13.64
CA GLN A 393 9.20 26.13 -13.86
C GLN A 393 8.34 24.90 -14.19
N LEU A 394 7.27 24.65 -13.43
CA LEU A 394 6.37 23.52 -13.66
C LEU A 394 5.64 23.65 -15.01
N SER A 395 5.25 24.88 -15.41
CA SER A 395 4.62 25.14 -16.70
C SER A 395 5.59 24.92 -17.87
N ALA A 396 6.85 25.33 -17.73
CA ALA A 396 7.90 25.10 -18.71
C ALA A 396 8.23 23.60 -18.83
N GLU A 397 8.24 22.86 -17.73
CA GLU A 397 8.44 21.41 -17.73
C GLU A 397 7.26 20.67 -18.37
N VAL A 398 6.02 21.06 -18.07
CA VAL A 398 4.82 20.53 -18.75
C VAL A 398 4.86 20.84 -20.25
N GLN A 399 5.34 22.01 -20.66
CA GLN A 399 5.52 22.32 -22.08
C GLN A 399 6.64 21.47 -22.71
N ARG A 400 7.79 21.32 -22.03
CA ARG A 400 8.89 20.46 -22.47
C ARG A 400 8.46 19.00 -22.64
N LEU A 401 7.66 18.48 -21.71
CA LEU A 401 7.10 17.13 -21.78
C LEU A 401 6.06 16.99 -22.90
N LYS A 402 5.19 17.98 -23.12
CA LYS A 402 4.29 18.00 -24.29
C LYS A 402 5.04 18.05 -25.62
N GLU A 403 6.13 18.82 -25.68
CA GLU A 403 6.99 18.84 -26.85
C GLU A 403 7.75 17.52 -27.04
N ALA A 404 8.17 16.86 -25.96
CA ALA A 404 8.79 15.54 -26.01
C ALA A 404 7.79 14.48 -26.48
N GLU A 405 6.56 14.46 -25.93
CA GLU A 405 5.47 13.59 -26.36
C GLU A 405 5.08 13.85 -27.83
N ALA A 406 5.05 15.11 -28.27
CA ALA A 406 4.82 15.47 -29.66
C ALA A 406 5.97 15.01 -30.57
N LYS A 407 7.22 15.17 -30.13
CA LYS A 407 8.42 14.68 -30.85
C LYS A 407 8.47 13.15 -30.88
N GLU A 408 8.01 12.44 -29.85
CA GLU A 408 7.91 10.98 -29.82
C GLU A 408 6.79 10.47 -30.75
N LYS A 409 5.67 11.20 -30.84
CA LYS A 409 4.61 10.94 -31.83
C LYS A 409 5.04 11.24 -33.28
N LEU A 410 5.98 12.17 -33.48
CA LEU A 410 6.44 12.60 -34.81
C LEU A 410 7.67 11.80 -35.31
N CYS A 411 8.62 11.53 -34.42
CA CYS A 411 9.71 10.60 -34.62
C CYS A 411 9.18 9.18 -34.46
N GLY A 412 8.52 8.70 -35.51
CA GLY A 412 7.87 7.39 -35.55
C GLY A 412 8.82 6.21 -35.32
N VAL A 413 9.17 5.95 -34.06
CA VAL A 413 9.08 4.59 -33.52
C VAL A 413 7.61 4.25 -33.61
N GLY A 414 7.19 3.78 -34.80
CA GLY A 414 5.84 3.33 -34.99
C GLY A 414 5.53 2.33 -33.89
N GLN A 415 4.30 2.35 -33.35
CA GLN A 415 3.81 1.21 -32.59
C GLN A 415 4.19 -0.02 -33.43
N PRO A 416 5.05 -0.94 -32.93
CA PRO A 416 5.25 -2.19 -33.64
C PRO A 416 3.83 -2.73 -33.85
N PRO A 417 3.45 -3.18 -35.05
CA PRO A 417 2.09 -3.62 -35.29
C PRO A 417 1.82 -4.76 -34.32
N VAL A 418 1.18 -4.42 -33.21
CA VAL A 418 0.80 -5.33 -32.14
C VAL A 418 -0.17 -6.24 -32.86
N SER A 419 0.30 -7.43 -33.21
CA SER A 419 -0.51 -8.39 -33.97
C SER A 419 -1.82 -8.56 -33.22
N SER A 420 -2.92 -8.82 -33.93
CA SER A 420 -4.22 -8.95 -33.24
C SER A 420 -4.15 -9.94 -32.08
N CYS A 421 -3.32 -10.98 -32.22
CA CYS A 421 -2.89 -11.91 -31.17
C CYS A 421 -2.29 -11.19 -29.95
N LEU A 422 -1.20 -10.43 -30.08
CA LEU A 422 -0.60 -9.67 -28.96
C LEU A 422 -1.57 -8.65 -28.33
N ARG A 423 -2.51 -8.11 -29.10
CA ARG A 423 -3.52 -7.17 -28.59
C ARG A 423 -4.62 -7.89 -27.81
N GLU A 424 -5.04 -9.06 -28.28
CA GLU A 424 -5.99 -9.96 -27.61
C GLU A 424 -5.36 -10.57 -26.35
N GLU A 425 -4.09 -10.96 -26.39
CA GLU A 425 -3.28 -11.37 -25.24
C GLU A 425 -3.21 -10.24 -24.19
N LEU A 426 -2.85 -9.01 -24.59
CA LEU A 426 -2.80 -7.87 -23.67
C LEU A 426 -4.17 -7.60 -23.02
N LEU A 427 -5.25 -7.65 -23.80
CA LEU A 427 -6.62 -7.50 -23.28
C LEU A 427 -7.00 -8.64 -22.34
N THR A 428 -6.55 -9.87 -22.61
CA THR A 428 -6.77 -11.04 -21.75
C THR A 428 -5.98 -10.90 -20.45
N CYS A 429 -4.71 -10.49 -20.49
CA CYS A 429 -3.90 -10.17 -19.31
C CYS A 429 -4.51 -9.05 -18.47
N ILE A 430 -5.08 -8.01 -19.09
CA ILE A 430 -5.81 -6.92 -18.38
C ILE A 430 -7.09 -7.45 -17.73
N ALA A 431 -7.85 -8.31 -18.41
CA ALA A 431 -9.05 -8.94 -17.86
C ALA A 431 -8.73 -9.88 -16.69
N GLU A 432 -7.69 -10.70 -16.82
CA GLU A 432 -7.18 -11.56 -15.73
C GLU A 432 -6.66 -10.75 -14.54
N ALA A 433 -5.90 -9.68 -14.77
CA ALA A 433 -5.41 -8.81 -13.71
C ALA A 433 -6.57 -8.12 -12.97
N SER A 434 -7.61 -7.70 -13.71
CA SER A 434 -8.84 -7.15 -13.12
C SER A 434 -9.59 -8.20 -12.30
N LYS A 435 -9.74 -9.43 -12.80
CA LYS A 435 -10.37 -10.56 -12.08
C LYS A 435 -9.60 -10.91 -10.80
N LYS A 436 -8.27 -11.05 -10.87
CA LYS A 436 -7.39 -11.30 -9.70
C LYS A 436 -7.49 -10.18 -8.66
N ARG A 437 -7.64 -8.92 -9.11
CA ARG A 437 -7.89 -7.77 -8.22
C ARG A 437 -9.26 -7.84 -7.54
N GLU A 438 -10.31 -8.22 -8.27
CA GLU A 438 -11.66 -8.40 -7.70
C GLU A 438 -11.70 -9.56 -6.69
N GLU A 439 -11.07 -10.70 -7.01
CA GLU A 439 -10.90 -11.84 -6.11
C GLU A 439 -10.18 -11.42 -4.82
N ALA A 440 -9.02 -10.75 -4.93
CA ALA A 440 -8.29 -10.23 -3.77
C ALA A 440 -9.09 -9.19 -2.95
N MET A 441 -9.93 -8.37 -3.59
CA MET A 441 -10.85 -7.48 -2.87
C MET A 441 -11.96 -8.24 -2.14
N GLN A 442 -12.50 -9.32 -2.71
CA GLN A 442 -13.49 -10.17 -2.07
C GLN A 442 -12.90 -10.92 -0.86
N GLU A 443 -11.69 -11.47 -1.01
CA GLU A 443 -10.93 -12.07 0.10
C GLU A 443 -10.63 -11.06 1.20
N GLY A 444 -10.20 -9.84 0.84
CA GLY A 444 -9.97 -8.74 1.77
C GLY A 444 -11.24 -8.34 2.55
N MET A 445 -12.40 -8.25 1.88
CA MET A 445 -13.69 -8.04 2.55
C MET A 445 -14.08 -9.21 3.46
N GLY A 446 -13.77 -10.46 3.08
CA GLY A 446 -13.97 -11.65 3.90
C GLY A 446 -13.15 -11.59 5.20
N LEU A 447 -11.86 -11.27 5.09
CA LEU A 447 -10.95 -11.07 6.21
C LEU A 447 -11.41 -9.93 7.13
N GLN A 448 -11.85 -8.81 6.59
CA GLN A 448 -12.40 -7.69 7.38
C GLN A 448 -13.66 -8.09 8.16
N ARG A 449 -14.58 -8.87 7.56
CA ARG A 449 -15.76 -9.40 8.26
C ARG A 449 -15.38 -10.37 9.39
N LEU A 450 -14.44 -11.28 9.14
CA LEU A 450 -13.92 -12.20 10.17
C LEU A 450 -13.25 -11.45 11.32
N PHE A 451 -12.48 -10.41 11.01
CA PHE A 451 -11.83 -9.57 12.02
C PHE A 451 -12.84 -8.77 12.85
N ALA A 452 -13.88 -8.20 12.23
CA ALA A 452 -14.97 -7.52 12.94
C ALA A 452 -15.75 -8.47 13.87
N GLU A 453 -16.03 -9.70 13.41
CA GLU A 453 -16.67 -10.75 14.23
C GLU A 453 -15.75 -11.21 15.38
N LEU A 454 -14.43 -11.27 15.17
CA LEU A 454 -13.46 -11.57 16.22
C LEU A 454 -13.46 -10.48 17.30
N LEU A 455 -13.37 -9.19 16.92
CA LEU A 455 -13.46 -8.06 17.85
C LEU A 455 -14.75 -8.13 18.68
N ARG A 456 -15.90 -8.35 18.02
CA ARG A 456 -17.21 -8.50 18.67
C ARG A 456 -17.25 -9.68 19.65
N ARG A 457 -16.64 -10.82 19.32
CA ARG A 457 -16.55 -11.97 20.23
C ARG A 457 -15.66 -11.72 21.43
N VAL A 458 -14.56 -10.99 21.26
CA VAL A 458 -13.68 -10.57 22.36
C VAL A 458 -14.39 -9.59 23.29
N ASP A 459 -15.20 -8.67 22.77
CA ASP A 459 -16.04 -7.79 23.59
C ASP A 459 -17.14 -8.54 24.35
N VAL A 460 -17.78 -9.56 23.74
CA VAL A 460 -18.72 -10.45 24.45
C VAL A 460 -18.03 -11.24 25.56
N LEU A 461 -16.82 -11.74 25.33
CA LEU A 461 -16.02 -12.43 26.35
C LEU A 461 -15.55 -11.48 27.47
N ALA A 462 -15.22 -10.23 27.13
CA ALA A 462 -14.91 -9.18 28.07
C ALA A 462 -16.12 -8.83 28.96
N ALA A 463 -17.31 -8.72 28.37
CA ALA A 463 -18.55 -8.50 29.12
C ALA A 463 -18.87 -9.69 30.06
N ALA A 464 -18.77 -10.92 29.56
CA ALA A 464 -18.99 -12.13 30.38
C ALA A 464 -18.00 -12.20 31.56
N THR A 465 -16.71 -11.94 31.34
CA THR A 465 -15.70 -11.92 32.42
C THR A 465 -15.80 -10.68 33.32
N ALA A 466 -16.46 -9.61 32.90
CA ALA A 466 -16.79 -8.47 33.76
C ALA A 466 -17.92 -8.78 34.76
N MET A 467 -18.87 -9.65 34.41
CA MET A 467 -19.95 -10.07 35.31
C MET A 467 -19.45 -10.80 36.57
N TYR A 468 -18.36 -11.59 36.46
CA TYR A 468 -17.79 -12.34 37.59
C TYR A 468 -16.86 -11.50 38.48
N ARG A 469 -16.18 -10.49 37.93
CA ARG A 469 -15.41 -9.50 38.71
C ARG A 469 -15.56 -8.10 38.10
N PRO A 470 -16.38 -7.19 38.68
CA PRO A 470 -16.67 -5.89 38.09
C PRO A 470 -15.50 -4.88 38.17
N GLU A 471 -14.50 -5.17 38.99
CA GLU A 471 -13.33 -4.30 39.27
C GLU A 471 -12.44 -4.06 38.05
N VAL A 472 -12.31 -5.06 37.17
CA VAL A 472 -11.48 -4.97 35.95
C VAL A 472 -12.38 -4.74 34.74
N ARG A 473 -12.54 -3.45 34.39
CA ARG A 473 -13.19 -3.01 33.14
C ARG A 473 -12.21 -3.13 31.97
N VAL A 474 -12.58 -3.93 30.97
CA VAL A 474 -11.85 -4.00 29.69
C VAL A 474 -12.45 -2.95 28.74
N PRO A 475 -11.67 -2.04 28.14
CA PRO A 475 -12.16 -1.09 27.15
C PRO A 475 -12.54 -1.79 25.84
N PRO A 476 -13.48 -1.25 25.05
CA PRO A 476 -13.97 -1.88 23.81
C PRO A 476 -12.83 -2.19 22.84
N THR A 477 -12.89 -3.36 22.23
CA THR A 477 -11.77 -3.94 21.48
C THR A 477 -11.63 -3.26 20.13
N THR A 478 -10.54 -2.51 19.98
CA THR A 478 -10.09 -1.90 18.73
C THR A 478 -8.97 -2.74 18.12
N ALA A 479 -8.74 -2.59 16.81
CA ALA A 479 -7.76 -3.39 16.07
C ALA A 479 -6.38 -3.44 16.77
N ASP A 480 -5.87 -2.26 17.15
CA ASP A 480 -4.55 -2.09 17.78
C ASP A 480 -4.49 -2.64 19.22
N LYS A 481 -5.65 -2.85 19.86
CA LYS A 481 -5.77 -3.27 21.26
C LYS A 481 -6.20 -4.72 21.43
N LEU A 482 -6.53 -5.43 20.35
CA LEU A 482 -6.97 -6.83 20.37
C LEU A 482 -6.05 -7.76 21.17
N GLN A 483 -4.74 -7.72 20.89
CA GLN A 483 -3.76 -8.57 21.59
C GLN A 483 -3.67 -8.24 23.08
N THR A 484 -3.76 -6.96 23.44
CA THR A 484 -3.72 -6.48 24.83
C THR A 484 -4.99 -6.88 25.58
N ASN A 485 -6.16 -6.68 24.98
CA ASN A 485 -7.45 -7.09 25.54
C ASN A 485 -7.51 -8.61 25.77
N LEU A 486 -7.08 -9.42 24.79
CA LEU A 486 -6.99 -10.88 24.93
C LEU A 486 -6.07 -11.31 26.09
N ARG A 487 -4.92 -10.66 26.28
CA ARG A 487 -4.03 -10.93 27.43
C ARG A 487 -4.67 -10.56 28.77
N ILE A 488 -5.38 -9.43 28.84
CA ILE A 488 -6.08 -8.99 30.07
C ILE A 488 -7.19 -9.97 30.41
N ILE A 489 -8.03 -10.34 29.44
CA ILE A 489 -9.11 -11.32 29.59
C ILE A 489 -8.55 -12.67 30.01
N GLY A 490 -7.49 -13.16 29.34
CA GLY A 490 -6.85 -14.43 29.67
C GLY A 490 -6.31 -14.50 31.09
N ARG A 491 -5.58 -13.47 31.54
CA ARG A 491 -5.12 -13.36 32.95
C ARG A 491 -6.28 -13.36 33.94
N LYS A 492 -7.39 -12.70 33.60
CA LYS A 492 -8.59 -12.63 34.45
C LYS A 492 -9.32 -13.98 34.54
N ILE A 493 -9.41 -14.73 33.44
CA ILE A 493 -9.97 -16.10 33.43
C ILE A 493 -9.11 -17.04 34.29
N LEU A 494 -7.78 -16.91 34.22
CA LEU A 494 -6.87 -17.68 35.08
C LEU A 494 -7.05 -17.32 36.56
N SER A 495 -7.11 -16.03 36.93
CA SER A 495 -7.41 -15.60 38.30
C SER A 495 -8.73 -16.17 38.82
N LEU A 496 -9.79 -16.17 37.99
CA LEU A 496 -11.08 -16.76 38.36
C LEU A 496 -11.00 -18.28 38.56
N ALA A 497 -10.16 -18.98 37.79
CA ALA A 497 -9.92 -20.41 37.96
C ALA A 497 -9.11 -20.70 39.25
N ASP A 498 -8.06 -19.92 39.52
CA ASP A 498 -7.23 -20.03 40.73
C ASP A 498 -8.07 -19.76 41.99
N GLU A 499 -8.97 -18.77 41.94
CA GLU A 499 -9.93 -18.46 43.01
C GLU A 499 -10.92 -19.63 43.23
N ALA A 500 -11.49 -20.20 42.16
CA ALA A 500 -12.40 -21.33 42.26
C ALA A 500 -11.73 -22.59 42.85
N VAL A 501 -10.45 -22.85 42.52
CA VAL A 501 -9.67 -23.97 43.07
C VAL A 501 -9.22 -23.71 44.51
N SER A 502 -9.01 -22.44 44.90
CA SER A 502 -8.55 -22.07 46.26
C SER A 502 -9.64 -22.12 47.33
N CYS A 503 -10.93 -22.17 46.94
CA CYS A 503 -12.05 -22.17 47.89
C CYS A 503 -12.36 -23.53 48.54
N ASP A 504 -11.75 -24.64 48.10
CA ASP A 504 -12.15 -26.01 48.48
C ASP A 504 -11.74 -26.49 49.89
N ASN A 505 -11.22 -25.62 50.77
CA ASN A 505 -10.72 -25.99 52.10
C ASN A 505 -11.35 -25.22 53.29
N GLY A 506 -12.56 -24.69 53.15
CA GLY A 506 -13.29 -24.05 54.26
C GLY A 506 -14.81 -24.16 54.13
N PRO A 507 -15.55 -24.66 55.15
CA PRO A 507 -16.99 -24.82 55.06
C PRO A 507 -17.68 -23.46 55.25
N ILE A 508 -18.06 -22.81 54.15
CA ILE A 508 -18.84 -21.56 54.20
C ILE A 508 -20.29 -21.83 53.79
N SER A 509 -21.15 -21.57 54.77
CA SER A 509 -22.60 -21.44 54.74
C SER A 509 -23.21 -21.05 53.39
N THR A 510 -24.15 -21.86 52.92
CA THR A 510 -25.05 -21.54 51.82
C THR A 510 -26.10 -20.50 52.24
N GLU A 511 -25.77 -19.21 52.17
CA GLU A 511 -26.81 -18.18 52.13
C GLU A 511 -27.22 -17.91 50.69
N SER A 512 -28.45 -18.32 50.38
CA SER A 512 -29.03 -18.29 49.04
C SER A 512 -29.30 -16.85 48.58
N MET A 513 -28.40 -16.30 47.75
CA MET A 513 -28.72 -15.11 46.95
C MET A 513 -29.27 -15.52 45.59
N LEU A 514 -30.57 -15.31 45.43
CA LEU A 514 -31.39 -15.79 44.32
C LEU A 514 -31.14 -14.95 43.05
N VAL A 515 -30.19 -15.37 42.21
CA VAL A 515 -29.94 -14.75 40.89
C VAL A 515 -30.88 -15.36 39.84
N VAL A 516 -31.92 -14.61 39.47
CA VAL A 516 -32.83 -14.97 38.38
C VAL A 516 -32.10 -14.82 37.04
N VAL A 517 -31.77 -15.95 36.40
CA VAL A 517 -31.23 -15.99 35.04
C VAL A 517 -32.39 -15.93 34.03
N PRO A 518 -32.38 -15.02 33.03
CA PRO A 518 -33.42 -14.95 32.01
C PRO A 518 -33.49 -16.22 31.14
N SER A 519 -34.69 -16.70 30.86
CA SER A 519 -35.00 -18.02 30.26
C SER A 519 -34.78 -18.14 28.75
N SER A 520 -33.83 -17.39 28.18
CA SER A 520 -33.53 -17.41 26.74
C SER A 520 -32.03 -17.54 26.47
N ASN A 521 -31.53 -18.78 26.49
CA ASN A 521 -30.39 -19.16 25.65
C ASN A 521 -30.53 -20.63 25.24
N THR A 522 -30.50 -20.86 23.93
CA THR A 522 -30.69 -22.17 23.31
C THR A 522 -29.48 -23.07 23.56
N ARG A 523 -29.69 -24.16 24.30
CA ARG A 523 -28.73 -25.27 24.34
C ARG A 523 -28.64 -25.91 22.95
N ILE A 524 -27.51 -25.72 22.27
CA ILE A 524 -27.09 -26.65 21.20
C ILE A 524 -26.64 -27.94 21.90
N ALA A 525 -27.48 -28.97 21.85
CA ALA A 525 -27.11 -30.29 22.31
C ALA A 525 -26.27 -30.99 21.24
N LEU A 526 -25.01 -31.31 21.57
CA LEU A 526 -24.22 -32.24 20.79
C LEU A 526 -24.68 -33.68 21.12
N PRO A 527 -24.93 -34.56 20.14
CA PRO A 527 -25.34 -35.93 20.39
C PRO A 527 -24.15 -36.81 20.83
N PRO A 528 -24.33 -37.75 21.77
CA PRO A 528 -23.31 -38.72 22.15
C PRO A 528 -23.20 -39.87 21.13
N PRO A 529 -22.06 -40.58 21.07
CA PRO A 529 -21.86 -41.66 20.11
C PRO A 529 -22.47 -43.00 20.57
N GLY A 530 -23.34 -43.56 19.73
CA GLY A 530 -23.54 -45.01 19.55
C GLY A 530 -24.29 -45.79 20.65
N ALA A 531 -25.54 -46.18 20.35
CA ALA A 531 -26.00 -47.59 20.31
C ALA A 531 -27.47 -47.69 19.88
N ALA A 532 -27.78 -48.71 19.06
CA ALA A 532 -29.07 -49.28 18.61
C ALA A 532 -30.43 -48.71 19.11
N GLY A 533 -31.51 -48.71 18.32
CA GLY A 533 -31.72 -49.23 16.96
C GLY A 533 -33.20 -49.55 16.68
N SER A 534 -33.52 -49.95 15.44
CA SER A 534 -34.87 -50.25 14.92
C SER A 534 -35.81 -49.03 14.75
N THR A 535 -36.70 -48.92 13.76
CA THR A 535 -37.27 -49.90 12.79
C THR A 535 -37.59 -49.25 11.43
N LEU A 536 -37.77 -50.09 10.39
CA LEU A 536 -38.51 -49.84 9.11
C LEU A 536 -37.94 -48.75 8.16
N ASP A 537 -37.69 -48.93 6.87
CA ASP A 537 -37.93 -49.98 5.86
C ASP A 537 -37.33 -49.44 4.52
N GLY A 538 -37.16 -50.24 3.46
CA GLY A 538 -37.13 -49.69 2.09
C GLY A 538 -35.92 -49.85 1.15
N GLY A 539 -35.07 -50.90 1.27
CA GLY A 539 -34.23 -51.49 0.19
C GLY A 539 -33.08 -50.66 -0.46
N SER A 540 -31.80 -51.08 -0.53
CA SER A 540 -31.18 -52.35 -0.99
C SER A 540 -31.23 -52.54 -2.52
N ASN A 541 -30.18 -52.94 -3.28
CA ASN A 541 -28.86 -53.56 -3.02
C ASN A 541 -27.78 -52.93 -3.97
N ALA A 542 -26.48 -53.24 -4.05
CA ALA A 542 -25.59 -54.35 -3.61
C ALA A 542 -24.11 -53.82 -3.66
N VAL A 543 -22.98 -54.51 -3.40
CA VAL A 543 -22.59 -55.82 -2.81
C VAL A 543 -21.12 -55.65 -2.31
N VAL A 544 -20.79 -55.88 -1.03
CA VAL A 544 -20.13 -57.08 -0.45
C VAL A 544 -18.76 -57.50 -1.03
N SER A 545 -17.70 -57.30 -0.23
CA SER A 545 -16.44 -58.08 -0.04
C SER A 545 -15.27 -57.10 0.23
N GLY A 546 -14.33 -57.34 1.14
CA GLY A 546 -14.13 -58.41 2.12
C GLY A 546 -12.94 -58.00 3.01
N GLY A 547 -12.90 -58.43 4.27
CA GLY A 547 -11.88 -57.95 5.23
C GLY A 547 -10.53 -58.67 5.14
N ALA A 548 -9.47 -57.99 5.59
CA ALA A 548 -8.23 -58.59 6.06
C ALA A 548 -7.61 -57.70 7.14
N SER A 549 -7.12 -58.31 8.21
CA SER A 549 -6.51 -57.61 9.35
C SER A 549 -5.04 -57.23 9.09
N GLU A 550 -4.56 -56.28 9.89
CA GLU A 550 -3.20 -56.11 10.45
C GLU A 550 -2.14 -57.21 10.16
N PRO A 551 -0.83 -56.83 10.02
CA PRO A 551 -0.12 -56.14 11.10
C PRO A 551 0.78 -54.96 10.69
N GLY A 552 1.18 -54.17 11.70
CA GLY A 552 1.98 -52.98 11.53
C GLY A 552 3.46 -53.21 11.25
N THR A 553 4.10 -52.17 10.71
CA THR A 553 5.54 -52.02 10.63
C THR A 553 5.94 -50.67 11.20
N SER A 554 6.86 -50.70 12.16
CA SER A 554 7.63 -49.54 12.60
C SER A 554 8.47 -48.99 11.45
N SER A 555 8.59 -47.66 11.35
CA SER A 555 9.70 -47.02 10.66
C SER A 555 10.05 -45.72 11.38
N ASP A 556 11.34 -45.49 11.58
CA ASP A 556 11.87 -44.55 12.56
C ASP A 556 11.65 -43.08 12.20
N GLY A 557 11.47 -42.26 13.23
CA GLY A 557 11.46 -40.81 13.11
C GLY A 557 12.87 -40.24 12.97
N ILE A 558 13.10 -39.45 11.91
CA ILE A 558 14.30 -38.62 11.79
C ILE A 558 13.95 -37.19 12.23
N VAL A 559 14.45 -36.80 13.40
CA VAL A 559 14.35 -35.45 13.95
C VAL A 559 15.54 -34.62 13.47
N PRO A 560 15.35 -33.49 12.77
CA PRO A 560 16.42 -32.52 12.60
C PRO A 560 16.56 -31.69 13.88
N SER A 561 17.58 -32.02 14.68
CA SER A 561 18.07 -31.12 15.73
C SER A 561 18.80 -29.95 15.10
N SER A 562 18.37 -28.72 15.37
CA SER A 562 19.18 -27.51 15.16
C SER A 562 19.15 -26.66 16.43
N GLU A 563 20.25 -26.69 17.17
CA GLU A 563 20.46 -25.92 18.39
C GLU A 563 20.39 -24.40 18.16
N PRO A 564 19.94 -23.62 19.15
CA PRO A 564 19.99 -22.16 19.09
C PRO A 564 21.40 -21.66 19.44
N LEU A 565 22.07 -21.01 18.48
CA LEU A 565 23.31 -20.27 18.73
C LEU A 565 23.03 -18.97 19.53
N GLU A 566 23.28 -19.00 20.84
CA GLU A 566 23.39 -17.79 21.65
C GLU A 566 24.65 -17.00 21.26
N ILE A 567 24.51 -16.01 20.37
CA ILE A 567 25.58 -15.03 20.14
C ILE A 567 25.56 -13.99 21.28
N ARG A 568 26.29 -14.28 22.34
CA ARG A 568 26.68 -13.29 23.35
C ARG A 568 27.68 -12.31 22.74
N SER A 569 27.25 -11.10 22.41
CA SER A 569 28.15 -9.99 22.07
C SER A 569 28.89 -9.50 23.32
N SER A 570 30.02 -10.14 23.63
CA SER A 570 30.89 -9.77 24.75
C SER A 570 31.70 -8.51 24.44
N ILE A 571 31.84 -7.67 25.47
CA ILE A 571 32.73 -6.51 25.48
C ILE A 571 34.19 -6.99 25.39
N CYS A 572 34.99 -6.40 24.50
CA CYS A 572 36.44 -6.43 24.59
C CYS A 572 37.03 -5.10 24.13
N SER A 573 37.38 -4.27 25.10
CA SER A 573 38.39 -3.23 24.93
C SER A 573 39.72 -3.90 24.55
N SER A 574 40.49 -3.30 23.66
CA SER A 574 41.89 -3.68 23.46
C SER A 574 42.74 -2.44 23.32
N VAL A 575 43.49 -2.18 24.39
CA VAL A 575 44.64 -1.28 24.39
C VAL A 575 45.69 -1.89 23.47
N SER A 576 46.19 -1.11 22.52
CA SER A 576 47.41 -1.42 21.79
C SER A 576 48.40 -0.28 22.01
N SER A 577 49.57 -0.63 22.50
CA SER A 577 50.62 0.27 22.95
C SER A 577 51.93 -0.04 22.23
N GLY A 578 52.66 1.01 21.85
CA GLY A 578 54.12 0.96 21.75
C GLY A 578 54.70 0.74 20.35
N GLU A 579 55.49 1.73 19.93
CA GLU A 579 56.84 1.56 19.32
C GLU A 579 56.91 0.93 17.89
N GLU A 580 57.71 1.43 16.95
CA GLU A 580 58.50 2.68 16.91
C GLU A 580 58.84 3.05 15.43
N ASP A 581 59.51 4.20 15.29
CA ASP A 581 60.54 4.51 14.29
C ASP A 581 60.26 5.28 12.96
N SER A 582 60.91 6.46 12.90
CA SER A 582 61.68 7.03 11.77
C SER A 582 61.02 7.47 10.43
N GLN A 583 60.84 8.80 10.24
CA GLN A 583 61.75 9.64 9.42
C GLN A 583 61.31 11.12 9.19
N SER A 584 62.31 12.02 9.12
CA SER A 584 62.31 13.44 8.64
C SER A 584 61.30 14.42 9.27
N CYS A 585 61.70 15.40 10.10
CA CYS A 585 62.52 16.58 9.79
C CYS A 585 61.94 17.54 8.73
N ASP A 586 61.17 18.54 9.17
CA ASP A 586 61.40 19.92 8.73
C ASP A 586 61.17 20.93 9.89
N ARG A 587 61.76 22.12 9.79
CA ARG A 587 62.26 22.90 10.93
C ARG A 587 61.66 24.31 10.99
N GLY A 588 60.51 24.45 11.66
CA GLY A 588 59.77 25.71 11.80
C GLY A 588 59.93 26.42 13.15
N VAL A 589 61.02 27.19 13.29
CA VAL A 589 61.28 28.29 14.26
C VAL A 589 60.26 28.50 15.40
N THR A 590 60.62 28.08 16.61
CA THR A 590 60.01 28.56 17.86
C THR A 590 60.57 29.94 18.25
N LEU A 591 59.75 30.99 18.14
CA LEU A 591 60.00 32.25 18.84
C LEU A 591 59.41 32.19 20.26
N ASN A 592 60.04 32.90 21.20
CA ASN A 592 59.68 32.91 22.61
C ASN A 592 58.36 33.66 22.87
N ASP A 593 57.23 32.96 22.90
CA ASP A 593 55.96 33.46 23.46
C ASP A 593 55.75 32.95 24.91
N ASN A 594 56.67 33.34 25.80
CA ASN A 594 56.54 33.15 27.26
C ASN A 594 55.85 34.38 27.92
N GLU A 595 54.73 34.83 27.36
CA GLU A 595 53.78 35.66 28.10
C GLU A 595 52.53 34.83 28.41
N ASP A 596 52.48 34.30 29.64
CA ASP A 596 51.29 33.65 30.18
C ASP A 596 50.07 34.56 30.00
N PRO A 597 49.03 34.16 29.26
CA PRO A 597 47.90 35.03 28.97
C PRO A 597 47.16 35.36 30.27
N LEU A 598 47.23 36.63 30.67
CA LEU A 598 46.58 37.22 31.86
C LEU A 598 45.25 36.52 32.17
N THR A 599 45.24 35.81 33.30
CA THR A 599 44.10 34.98 33.71
C THR A 599 42.83 35.83 33.79
N ARG A 600 41.68 35.19 33.56
CA ARG A 600 40.36 35.85 33.54
C ARG A 600 40.12 36.75 34.76
N ASP A 601 40.65 36.37 35.93
CA ASP A 601 40.50 37.11 37.17
C ASP A 601 41.57 38.20 37.39
N GLN A 602 42.71 38.16 36.72
CA GLN A 602 43.61 39.32 36.59
C GLN A 602 42.97 40.39 35.69
N ILE A 603 42.37 39.99 34.55
CA ILE A 603 41.66 40.91 33.65
C ILE A 603 40.47 41.57 34.36
N LYS A 604 39.65 40.81 35.11
CA LYS A 604 38.56 41.38 35.93
C LYS A 604 39.08 42.38 36.97
N ARG A 605 40.19 42.07 37.66
CA ARG A 605 40.79 42.97 38.65
C ARG A 605 41.29 44.27 38.03
N LEU A 606 41.97 44.20 36.88
CA LEU A 606 42.40 45.37 36.12
C LEU A 606 41.20 46.22 35.64
N ALA A 607 40.16 45.58 35.08
CA ALA A 607 38.94 46.28 34.68
C ALA A 607 38.24 47.01 35.84
N ALA A 608 38.18 46.39 37.03
CA ALA A 608 37.62 47.03 38.22
C ALA A 608 38.47 48.22 38.73
N VAL A 609 39.80 48.16 38.59
CA VAL A 609 40.70 49.29 38.91
C VAL A 609 40.48 50.45 37.93
N VAL A 610 40.37 50.18 36.63
CA VAL A 610 40.08 51.21 35.61
C VAL A 610 38.74 51.89 35.89
N LEU A 611 37.66 51.13 36.11
CA LEU A 611 36.34 51.69 36.43
C LEU A 611 36.34 52.53 37.71
N ARG A 612 37.07 52.13 38.76
CA ARG A 612 37.25 52.95 39.97
C ARG A 612 38.01 54.24 39.69
N ARG A 613 39.04 54.21 38.83
CA ARG A 613 39.84 55.39 38.47
C ARG A 613 39.04 56.37 37.61
N GLU A 614 38.23 55.87 36.70
CA GLU A 614 37.33 56.68 35.87
C GLU A 614 36.21 57.33 36.70
N ALA A 615 35.60 56.59 37.64
CA ALA A 615 34.64 57.15 38.59
C ALA A 615 35.24 58.29 39.43
N ARG A 616 36.51 58.16 39.86
CA ARG A 616 37.24 59.24 40.54
C ARG A 616 37.47 60.46 39.63
N ARG A 617 37.87 60.25 38.36
CA ARG A 617 38.01 61.37 37.38
C ARG A 617 36.70 62.14 37.24
N ARG A 618 35.58 61.44 36.97
CA ARG A 618 34.24 62.07 36.84
C ARG A 618 33.82 62.79 38.13
N GLN A 619 34.25 62.33 39.31
CA GLN A 619 34.00 63.02 40.58
C GLN A 619 34.84 64.30 40.75
N HIS A 620 36.10 64.29 40.30
CA HIS A 620 36.95 65.50 40.27
C HIS A 620 36.48 66.52 39.23
N GLU A 621 36.00 66.06 38.08
CA GLU A 621 35.43 66.89 37.02
C GLU A 621 34.16 67.60 37.50
N LYS A 622 33.22 66.87 38.13
CA LYS A 622 32.05 67.48 38.80
C LYS A 622 32.43 68.48 39.90
N ARG A 623 33.52 68.24 40.64
CA ARG A 623 34.04 69.20 41.64
C ARG A 623 34.70 70.44 41.03
N ARG A 624 35.21 70.36 39.81
CA ARG A 624 35.69 71.53 39.05
C ARG A 624 34.54 72.32 38.44
N GLN A 625 33.54 71.65 37.88
CA GLN A 625 32.33 72.28 37.34
C GLN A 625 31.45 72.95 38.42
N GLY A 626 31.44 72.43 39.65
CA GLY A 626 30.70 73.02 40.78
C GLY A 626 31.44 74.12 41.56
N ARG A 627 32.49 74.73 40.98
CA ARG A 627 33.27 75.82 41.60
C ARG A 627 33.64 76.95 40.62
N GLY A 628 33.06 76.94 39.42
CA GLY A 628 33.05 78.09 38.50
C GLY A 628 31.87 78.99 38.79
#